data_AF-A0A1J5JIQ3-F1
#
_entry.id   AF-A0A1J5JIQ3-F1
#
_cell.length_a   1.000
_cell.length_b   1.000
_cell.length_c   1.000
_cell.angle_alpha   90.00
_cell.angle_beta   90.00
_cell.angle_gamma   90.00
#
_symmetry.space_group_name_H-M   'P 1'
#
loop_
_entity.id
_entity.type
_entity.pdbx_description
1 polymer ?
#
loop_
_entity_poly.entity_id
_entity_poly.type
_entity_poly.pdbx_seq_one_letter_code
_entity_poly.pdbx_strand_id
1 'polypeptide(L)'
;MGYEYSCVGVDAIRHKFSELGYSDDKIPKLYVIKQVIRENKLRVQKKKRYKRVHSKQRYRKIIPTKINEFYYFDFKGPLYLKGSNKQIYVGCVKDTISGEVVVDISATKSMDYVISFFIELFKKRDIPKYLQIDNATSFLGNWCYKRFASRFIKFLLHVGVEPIFTAPRRSWMKGGIEEFVKLFSENFWARKQFKSEENVRQEVKKFENNHNKLQQWKLKNKNLKNILSRKLDKNFQFNPKRFEINTCGIHFIREIKNNGKIEMLNEEIMIDKGYVGERVWVTIDVVKHFLIVFYKAKDGKKFKQVKKMKYEVKNL
;
A
#
# COMPACT_ATOMS: atom_id res chain seq x y z
N MET A 1 -22.53 2.52 24.55
CA MET A 1 -21.78 2.25 23.30
C MET A 1 -20.31 2.02 23.65
N GLY A 2 -19.78 0.82 23.39
CA GLY A 2 -18.43 0.42 23.79
C GLY A 2 -17.33 1.07 22.96
N TYR A 3 -16.17 1.31 23.58
CA TYR A 3 -14.96 1.91 23.01
C TYR A 3 -14.19 0.96 22.07
N GLU A 4 -14.83 -0.09 21.55
CA GLU A 4 -14.19 -1.17 20.80
C GLU A 4 -13.56 -0.63 19.51
N TYR A 5 -12.28 -0.97 19.27
CA TYR A 5 -11.49 -0.52 18.11
C TYR A 5 -11.27 0.98 17.96
N SER A 6 -11.48 1.77 19.03
CA SER A 6 -11.13 3.18 19.02
C SER A 6 -9.64 3.36 18.70
N CYS A 7 -9.32 4.22 17.73
CA CYS A 7 -7.93 4.58 17.48
C CYS A 7 -7.32 5.20 18.74
N VAL A 8 -6.01 5.02 18.93
CA VAL A 8 -5.30 5.52 20.11
C VAL A 8 -4.48 6.74 19.72
N GLY A 9 -4.59 7.82 20.51
CA GLY A 9 -3.78 9.01 20.35
C GLY A 9 -4.58 10.30 20.50
N VAL A 10 -3.86 11.42 20.51
CA VAL A 10 -4.44 12.75 20.75
C VAL A 10 -5.52 13.09 19.71
N ASP A 11 -5.27 12.80 18.43
CA ASP A 11 -6.26 13.03 17.37
C ASP A 11 -7.50 12.17 17.52
N ALA A 12 -7.35 10.92 18.00
CA ALA A 12 -8.48 10.03 18.20
C ALA A 12 -9.37 10.49 19.36
N ILE A 13 -8.76 11.02 20.42
CA ILE A 13 -9.50 11.66 21.54
C ILE A 13 -10.29 12.86 21.02
N ARG A 14 -9.65 13.75 20.24
CA ARG A 14 -10.33 14.92 19.66
C ARG A 14 -11.46 14.53 18.70
N HIS A 15 -11.22 13.54 17.85
CA HIS A 15 -12.25 12.96 16.99
C HIS A 15 -13.42 12.44 17.83
N LYS A 16 -13.14 11.81 18.98
CA LYS A 16 -14.21 11.30 19.84
C LYS A 16 -15.07 12.41 20.46
N PHE A 17 -14.49 13.51 20.90
CA PHE A 17 -15.27 14.69 21.29
C PHE A 17 -16.15 15.18 20.15
N SER A 18 -15.62 15.24 18.93
CA SER A 18 -16.41 15.62 17.74
C SER A 18 -17.57 14.64 17.49
N GLU A 19 -17.36 13.32 17.59
CA GLU A 19 -18.43 12.32 17.46
C GLU A 19 -19.50 12.43 18.55
N LEU A 20 -19.14 12.92 19.74
CA LEU A 20 -20.06 13.16 20.85
C LEU A 20 -20.81 14.50 20.72
N GLY A 21 -20.63 15.24 19.61
CA GLY A 21 -21.36 16.47 19.32
C GLY A 21 -20.76 17.74 19.93
N TYR A 22 -19.54 17.69 20.47
CA TYR A 22 -18.86 18.89 20.95
C TYR A 22 -18.40 19.75 19.78
N SER A 23 -18.64 21.07 19.88
CA SER A 23 -18.18 22.07 18.91
C SER A 23 -16.66 22.21 18.93
N ASP A 24 -16.05 22.60 17.80
CA ASP A 24 -14.58 22.61 17.62
C ASP A 24 -13.84 23.50 18.66
N ASP A 25 -14.49 24.54 19.19
CA ASP A 25 -14.00 25.42 20.26
C ASP A 25 -13.97 24.74 21.64
N LYS A 26 -14.89 23.80 21.89
CA LYS A 26 -14.98 23.01 23.13
C LYS A 26 -14.07 21.78 23.12
N ILE A 27 -13.58 21.36 21.95
CA ILE A 27 -12.66 20.24 21.85
C ILE A 27 -11.29 20.65 22.41
N PRO A 28 -10.75 19.96 23.43
CA PRO A 28 -9.47 20.33 24.03
C PRO A 28 -8.33 20.42 23.01
N LYS A 29 -7.47 21.44 23.18
CA LYS A 29 -6.26 21.63 22.36
C LYS A 29 -5.30 20.45 22.55
N LEU A 30 -4.46 20.20 21.54
CA LEU A 30 -3.52 19.07 21.54
C LEU A 30 -2.61 19.04 22.78
N TYR A 31 -2.16 20.19 23.28
CA TYR A 31 -1.29 20.25 24.44
C TYR A 31 -2.02 19.88 25.74
N VAL A 32 -3.29 20.28 25.90
CA VAL A 32 -4.12 19.96 27.07
C VAL A 32 -4.30 18.44 27.18
N ILE A 33 -4.67 17.79 26.07
CA ILE A 33 -4.83 16.32 26.06
C ILE A 33 -3.50 15.63 26.39
N LYS A 34 -2.38 16.10 25.83
CA LYS A 34 -1.05 15.54 26.15
C LYS A 34 -0.68 15.73 27.62
N GLN A 35 -1.03 16.87 28.20
CA GLN A 35 -0.79 17.19 29.60
C GLN A 35 -1.61 16.26 30.50
N VAL A 36 -2.92 16.14 30.29
CA VAL A 36 -3.81 15.26 31.05
C VAL A 36 -3.33 13.79 30.98
N ILE A 37 -2.94 13.30 29.80
CA ILE A 37 -2.39 11.93 29.66
C ILE A 37 -1.12 11.75 30.49
N ARG A 38 -0.24 12.77 30.52
CA ARG A 38 1.02 12.73 31.25
C ARG A 38 0.79 12.72 32.76
N GLU A 39 -0.06 13.62 33.25
CA GLU A 39 -0.39 13.78 34.67
C GLU A 39 -1.07 12.54 35.23
N ASN A 40 -2.00 11.96 34.48
CA ASN A 40 -2.72 10.74 34.88
C ASN A 40 -1.95 9.45 34.57
N LYS A 41 -0.68 9.53 34.13
CA LYS A 41 0.17 8.36 33.79
C LYS A 41 -0.48 7.37 32.80
N LEU A 42 -1.41 7.82 31.95
CA LEU A 42 -2.17 7.00 30.99
C LEU A 42 -1.35 6.61 29.74
N ARG A 43 -0.02 6.75 29.79
CA ARG A 43 0.86 6.51 28.66
C ARG A 43 1.19 5.01 28.58
N VAL A 44 0.34 4.27 27.88
CA VAL A 44 0.38 2.79 27.79
C VAL A 44 1.68 2.24 27.17
N GLN A 45 2.45 3.06 26.42
CA GLN A 45 3.75 2.64 25.89
C GLN A 45 4.80 3.75 26.00
N LYS A 46 5.85 3.53 26.81
CA LYS A 46 7.13 4.24 26.62
C LYS A 46 7.72 3.72 25.31
N LYS A 47 7.59 4.47 24.21
CA LYS A 47 8.29 4.14 22.96
C LYS A 47 9.77 3.96 23.31
N LYS A 48 10.34 2.75 23.14
CA LYS A 48 11.80 2.61 22.99
C LYS A 48 12.20 3.66 21.97
N ARG A 49 13.11 4.57 22.33
CA ARG A 49 13.67 5.56 21.40
C ARG A 49 14.27 4.76 20.25
N TYR A 50 13.53 4.59 19.17
CA TYR A 50 14.10 4.12 17.93
C TYR A 50 15.18 5.15 17.59
N LYS A 51 16.46 4.74 17.54
CA LYS A 51 17.49 5.57 16.91
C LYS A 51 16.89 5.98 15.57
N ARG A 52 16.66 7.28 15.37
CA ARG A 52 16.32 7.83 14.06
C ARG A 52 17.55 7.55 13.19
N VAL A 53 17.62 6.35 12.62
CA VAL A 53 18.38 6.17 11.38
C VAL A 53 17.70 7.16 10.45
N HIS A 54 18.42 8.20 10.02
CA HIS A 54 17.92 9.16 9.04
C HIS A 54 17.15 8.35 8.00
N SER A 55 15.82 8.53 7.97
CA SER A 55 14.99 7.75 7.08
C SER A 55 15.52 8.03 5.69
N LYS A 56 16.21 7.07 5.09
CA LYS A 56 16.64 7.13 3.69
C LYS A 56 15.36 7.54 2.96
N GLN A 57 15.33 8.75 2.39
CA GLN A 57 14.12 9.32 1.80
C GLN A 57 13.46 8.24 0.94
N ARG A 58 12.13 8.10 1.05
CA ARG A 58 11.40 7.12 0.24
C ARG A 58 11.79 7.37 -1.21
N TYR A 59 12.44 6.39 -1.84
CA TYR A 59 12.94 6.52 -3.19
C TYR A 59 11.76 6.42 -4.15
N ARG A 60 11.06 7.54 -4.35
CA ARG A 60 9.83 7.63 -5.13
C ARG A 60 9.97 8.74 -6.16
N LYS A 61 9.74 8.38 -7.42
CA LYS A 61 9.65 9.33 -8.53
C LYS A 61 8.26 9.96 -8.63
N ILE A 62 7.22 9.20 -8.28
CA ILE A 62 5.83 9.64 -8.28
C ILE A 62 5.50 10.30 -6.94
N ILE A 63 4.95 11.50 -7.00
CA ILE A 63 4.48 12.29 -5.86
C ILE A 63 2.97 12.48 -6.04
N PRO A 64 2.13 11.64 -5.40
CA PRO A 64 0.69 11.82 -5.49
C PRO A 64 0.26 13.09 -4.78
N THR A 65 -0.82 13.69 -5.27
CA THR A 65 -1.41 14.94 -4.77
C THR A 65 -2.92 14.85 -4.57
N LYS A 66 -3.58 13.87 -5.21
CA LYS A 66 -5.03 13.69 -5.17
C LYS A 66 -5.44 12.42 -4.44
N ILE A 67 -6.58 12.47 -3.75
CA ILE A 67 -7.22 11.29 -3.16
C ILE A 67 -7.52 10.28 -4.26
N ASN A 68 -7.32 9.00 -3.94
CA ASN A 68 -7.42 7.87 -4.87
C ASN A 68 -6.38 7.86 -6.02
N GLU A 69 -5.38 8.75 -6.03
CA GLU A 69 -4.36 8.72 -7.09
C GLU A 69 -3.40 7.53 -6.95
N PHE A 70 -3.07 7.16 -5.71
CA PHE A 70 -2.02 6.20 -5.41
C PHE A 70 -2.42 5.34 -4.22
N TYR A 71 -2.48 4.02 -4.45
CA TYR A 71 -2.73 3.03 -3.42
C TYR A 71 -1.48 2.22 -3.05
N TYR A 72 -1.40 1.85 -1.78
CA TYR A 72 -0.56 0.76 -1.28
C TYR A 72 -1.39 -0.51 -1.17
N PHE A 73 -0.79 -1.65 -1.52
CA PHE A 73 -1.33 -2.94 -1.13
C PHE A 73 -0.28 -3.81 -0.46
N ASP A 74 -0.66 -4.46 0.62
CA ASP A 74 0.19 -5.40 1.34
C ASP A 74 -0.64 -6.52 1.98
N PHE A 75 0.00 -7.67 2.19
CA PHE A 75 -0.58 -8.76 2.96
C PHE A 75 0.07 -8.87 4.34
N LYS A 76 -0.77 -9.04 5.37
CA LYS A 76 -0.34 -9.49 6.69
C LYS A 76 -0.75 -10.95 6.91
N GLY A 77 0.17 -11.76 7.44
CA GLY A 77 -0.09 -13.14 7.84
C GLY A 77 1.05 -14.09 7.48
N PRO A 78 0.93 -15.39 7.82
CA PRO A 78 -0.29 -16.01 8.33
C PRO A 78 -0.63 -15.59 9.77
N LEU A 79 -1.93 -15.50 10.04
CA LEU A 79 -2.54 -15.38 11.37
C LEU A 79 -3.37 -16.65 11.61
N TYR A 80 -3.60 -17.02 12.87
CA TYR A 80 -4.25 -18.28 13.22
C TYR A 80 -5.47 -18.05 14.10
N LEU A 81 -6.57 -18.73 13.77
CA LEU A 81 -7.76 -18.75 14.63
C LEU A 81 -7.46 -19.53 15.91
N LYS A 82 -8.07 -19.15 17.03
CA LYS A 82 -7.89 -19.87 18.28
C LYS A 82 -8.45 -21.28 18.17
N GLY A 83 -7.64 -22.28 18.55
CA GLY A 83 -8.03 -23.68 18.52
C GLY A 83 -8.08 -24.28 17.12
N SER A 84 -7.47 -23.62 16.12
CA SER A 84 -7.40 -24.10 14.75
C SER A 84 -6.05 -23.78 14.12
N ASN A 85 -5.55 -24.69 13.28
CA ASN A 85 -4.37 -24.44 12.45
C ASN A 85 -4.70 -23.70 11.14
N LYS A 86 -5.96 -23.24 10.99
CA LYS A 86 -6.40 -22.53 9.79
C LYS A 86 -5.67 -21.18 9.68
N GLN A 87 -4.96 -21.03 8.57
CA GLN A 87 -4.23 -19.81 8.25
C GLN A 87 -5.17 -18.75 7.68
N ILE A 88 -4.98 -17.53 8.16
CA ILE A 88 -5.66 -16.34 7.70
C ILE A 88 -4.63 -15.31 7.24
N TYR A 89 -4.91 -14.71 6.10
CA TYR A 89 -4.19 -13.59 5.54
C TYR A 89 -5.10 -12.38 5.48
N VAL A 90 -4.52 -11.21 5.72
CA VAL A 90 -5.22 -9.94 5.71
C VAL A 90 -4.64 -9.11 4.58
N GLY A 91 -5.42 -8.91 3.52
CA GLY A 91 -5.11 -8.00 2.44
C GLY A 91 -5.50 -6.58 2.84
N CYS A 92 -4.56 -5.64 2.77
CA CYS A 92 -4.80 -4.25 3.12
C CYS A 92 -4.47 -3.36 1.93
N VAL A 93 -5.45 -2.59 1.47
CA VAL A 93 -5.24 -1.44 0.58
C VAL A 93 -5.26 -0.17 1.40
N LYS A 94 -4.36 0.76 1.11
CA LYS A 94 -4.34 2.09 1.74
C LYS A 94 -4.14 3.18 0.71
N ASP A 95 -5.01 4.18 0.72
CA ASP A 95 -4.77 5.43 -0.01
C ASP A 95 -3.68 6.25 0.69
N THR A 96 -2.70 6.69 -0.10
CA THR A 96 -1.56 7.46 0.39
C THR A 96 -1.89 8.89 0.76
N ILE A 97 -2.94 9.46 0.17
CA ILE A 97 -3.34 10.84 0.38
C ILE A 97 -4.40 10.92 1.47
N SER A 98 -5.51 10.17 1.33
CA SER A 98 -6.54 10.18 2.37
C SER A 98 -6.13 9.41 3.64
N GLY A 99 -5.24 8.43 3.51
CA GLY A 99 -4.90 7.53 4.62
C GLY A 99 -5.97 6.49 4.92
N GLU A 100 -7.11 6.53 4.21
CA GLU A 100 -8.17 5.53 4.29
C GLU A 100 -7.65 4.16 3.84
N VAL A 101 -8.28 3.12 4.37
CA VAL A 101 -7.92 1.73 4.14
C VAL A 101 -9.13 0.90 3.74
N VAL A 102 -8.85 -0.16 2.99
CA VAL A 102 -9.78 -1.26 2.79
C VAL A 102 -9.06 -2.54 3.17
N VAL A 103 -9.69 -3.32 4.04
CA VAL A 103 -9.16 -4.56 4.58
C VAL A 103 -10.10 -5.70 4.20
N ASP A 104 -9.51 -6.77 3.70
CA ASP A 104 -10.19 -8.04 3.48
C ASP A 104 -9.37 -9.20 4.01
N ILE A 105 -10.04 -10.32 4.23
CA ILE A 105 -9.51 -11.52 4.86
C ILE A 105 -9.62 -12.66 3.87
N SER A 106 -8.58 -13.49 3.83
CA SER A 106 -8.53 -14.67 2.96
C SER A 106 -7.78 -15.81 3.59
N ALA A 107 -8.13 -17.03 3.22
CA ALA A 107 -7.36 -18.22 3.54
C ALA A 107 -6.12 -18.39 2.64
N THR A 108 -5.99 -17.59 1.58
CA THR A 108 -4.91 -17.71 0.59
C THR A 108 -4.37 -16.35 0.15
N LYS A 109 -3.16 -16.37 -0.42
CA LYS A 109 -2.53 -15.24 -1.13
C LYS A 109 -2.47 -15.49 -2.64
N SER A 110 -3.31 -16.40 -3.16
CA SER A 110 -3.29 -16.78 -4.58
C SER A 110 -3.54 -15.58 -5.48
N MET A 111 -3.03 -15.65 -6.70
CA MET A 111 -3.24 -14.62 -7.72
C MET A 111 -4.73 -14.46 -8.05
N ASP A 112 -5.50 -15.56 -8.07
CA ASP A 112 -6.95 -15.52 -8.30
C ASP A 112 -7.68 -14.73 -7.21
N TYR A 113 -7.35 -15.00 -5.94
CA TYR A 113 -7.90 -14.22 -4.83
C TYR A 113 -7.55 -12.73 -4.96
N VAL A 114 -6.29 -12.40 -5.27
CA VAL A 114 -5.86 -11.01 -5.44
C VAL A 114 -6.65 -10.31 -6.53
N ILE A 115 -6.80 -10.93 -7.71
CA ILE A 115 -7.58 -10.36 -8.82
C ILE A 115 -9.04 -10.15 -8.40
N SER A 116 -9.68 -11.16 -7.81
CA SER A 116 -11.07 -11.06 -7.34
C SER A 116 -11.25 -9.97 -6.27
N PHE A 117 -10.31 -9.86 -5.33
CA PHE A 117 -10.30 -8.80 -4.33
C PHE A 117 -10.25 -7.42 -4.96
N PHE A 118 -9.37 -7.19 -5.94
CA PHE A 118 -9.27 -5.89 -6.61
C PHE A 118 -10.47 -5.59 -7.52
N ILE A 119 -11.07 -6.60 -8.17
CA ILE A 119 -12.32 -6.42 -8.91
C ILE A 119 -13.41 -5.90 -7.97
N GLU A 120 -13.62 -6.57 -6.82
CA GLU A 120 -14.62 -6.15 -5.84
C GLU A 120 -14.32 -4.79 -5.20
N LEU A 121 -13.04 -4.49 -4.98
CA LEU A 121 -12.61 -3.17 -4.53
C LEU A 121 -12.96 -2.09 -5.55
N PHE A 122 -12.62 -2.29 -6.82
CA PHE A 122 -12.79 -1.30 -7.89
C PHE A 122 -14.24 -1.16 -8.37
N LYS A 123 -15.13 -2.09 -8.03
CA LYS A 123 -16.58 -1.88 -8.14
C LYS A 123 -17.10 -0.86 -7.12
N LYS A 124 -16.46 -0.75 -5.96
CA LYS A 124 -16.92 0.07 -4.82
C LYS A 124 -16.17 1.39 -4.72
N ARG A 125 -14.86 1.37 -4.95
CA ARG A 125 -13.92 2.49 -4.83
C ARG A 125 -13.38 2.90 -6.20
N ASP A 126 -12.91 4.14 -6.29
CA ASP A 126 -12.28 4.62 -7.51
C ASP A 126 -10.99 3.85 -7.80
N ILE A 127 -10.79 3.55 -9.08
CA ILE A 127 -9.60 2.89 -9.60
C ILE A 127 -8.45 3.89 -9.59
N PRO A 128 -7.33 3.60 -8.91
CA PRO A 128 -6.23 4.53 -8.80
C PRO A 128 -5.43 4.63 -10.09
N LYS A 129 -4.58 5.65 -10.19
CA LYS A 129 -3.58 5.70 -11.26
C LYS A 129 -2.41 4.76 -10.98
N TYR A 130 -2.02 4.67 -9.71
CA TYR A 130 -0.84 3.92 -9.27
C TYR A 130 -1.17 2.93 -8.17
N LEU A 131 -0.61 1.73 -8.26
CA LEU A 131 -0.70 0.72 -7.20
C LEU A 131 0.71 0.22 -6.84
N GLN A 132 1.16 0.50 -5.62
CA GLN A 132 2.44 0.00 -5.13
C GLN A 132 2.28 -1.29 -4.33
N ILE A 133 3.02 -2.31 -4.75
CA ILE A 133 3.01 -3.69 -4.25
C ILE A 133 4.43 -4.21 -4.04
N ASP A 134 4.57 -5.30 -3.30
CA ASP A 134 5.85 -6.00 -3.24
C ASP A 134 6.06 -6.98 -4.40
N ASN A 135 7.20 -7.67 -4.38
CA ASN A 135 7.59 -8.64 -5.41
C ASN A 135 7.10 -10.06 -5.08
N ALA A 136 6.02 -10.25 -4.34
CA ALA A 136 5.50 -11.60 -4.11
C ALA A 136 5.16 -12.30 -5.43
N THR A 137 5.30 -13.63 -5.43
CA THR A 137 5.04 -14.49 -6.60
C THR A 137 3.61 -14.39 -7.11
N SER A 138 2.64 -14.13 -6.21
CA SER A 138 1.25 -13.84 -6.55
C SER A 138 1.08 -12.61 -7.43
N PHE A 139 2.04 -11.68 -7.45
CA PHE A 139 2.01 -10.47 -8.27
C PHE A 139 2.90 -10.57 -9.52
N LEU A 140 4.10 -11.11 -9.41
CA LEU A 140 5.04 -11.21 -10.53
C LEU A 140 4.83 -12.46 -11.40
N GLY A 141 4.11 -13.47 -10.90
CA GLY A 141 3.91 -14.73 -11.59
C GLY A 141 5.07 -15.71 -11.38
N ASN A 142 5.10 -16.76 -12.19
CA ASN A 142 6.08 -17.83 -12.07
C ASN A 142 7.47 -17.39 -12.58
N TRP A 143 8.53 -17.92 -11.97
CA TRP A 143 9.94 -17.59 -12.26
C TRP A 143 10.47 -18.22 -13.55
N CYS A 144 9.69 -19.08 -14.21
CA CYS A 144 10.15 -19.89 -15.35
C CYS A 144 10.43 -19.08 -16.63
N TYR A 145 9.80 -17.91 -16.82
CA TYR A 145 9.87 -17.18 -18.08
C TYR A 145 10.38 -15.74 -17.89
N LYS A 146 11.37 -15.35 -18.69
CA LYS A 146 11.92 -13.98 -18.71
C LYS A 146 11.00 -13.03 -19.46
N ARG A 147 10.81 -11.82 -18.94
CA ARG A 147 9.99 -10.74 -19.52
C ARG A 147 8.52 -11.08 -19.68
N PHE A 148 7.96 -11.89 -18.79
CA PHE A 148 6.53 -12.21 -18.78
C PHE A 148 5.79 -11.38 -17.73
N ALA A 149 4.65 -10.83 -18.10
CA ALA A 149 3.68 -10.26 -17.18
C ALA A 149 2.76 -11.35 -16.62
N SER A 150 2.53 -11.31 -15.31
CA SER A 150 1.53 -12.14 -14.65
C SER A 150 0.10 -11.76 -15.07
N ARG A 151 -0.88 -12.62 -14.77
CA ARG A 151 -2.30 -12.29 -14.96
C ARG A 151 -2.71 -11.05 -14.16
N PHE A 152 -2.09 -10.83 -12.99
CA PHE A 152 -2.36 -9.65 -12.17
C PHE A 152 -1.82 -8.37 -12.81
N ILE A 153 -0.61 -8.39 -13.40
CA ILE A 153 -0.09 -7.24 -14.16
C ILE A 153 -1.00 -6.94 -15.35
N LYS A 154 -1.43 -7.96 -16.11
CA LYS A 154 -2.37 -7.82 -17.22
C LYS A 154 -3.69 -7.17 -16.77
N PHE A 155 -4.24 -7.64 -15.65
CA PHE A 155 -5.44 -7.07 -15.05
C PHE A 155 -5.26 -5.58 -14.72
N LEU A 156 -4.17 -5.20 -14.04
CA LEU A 156 -3.91 -3.81 -13.68
C LEU A 156 -3.77 -2.91 -14.91
N LEU A 157 -3.02 -3.34 -15.92
CA LEU A 157 -2.89 -2.59 -17.17
C LEU A 157 -4.23 -2.45 -17.89
N HIS A 158 -5.04 -3.50 -17.87
CA HIS A 158 -6.38 -3.48 -18.46
C HIS A 158 -7.33 -2.53 -17.74
N VAL A 159 -7.29 -2.49 -16.41
CA VAL A 159 -8.07 -1.51 -15.67
C VAL A 159 -7.37 -0.15 -15.58
N GLY A 160 -6.32 0.12 -16.37
CA GLY A 160 -5.67 1.44 -16.43
C GLY A 160 -4.93 1.85 -15.16
N VAL A 161 -4.35 0.89 -14.44
CA VAL A 161 -3.54 1.08 -13.22
C VAL A 161 -2.08 0.76 -13.53
N GLU A 162 -1.16 1.66 -13.19
CA GLU A 162 0.28 1.45 -13.34
C GLU A 162 0.86 0.79 -12.06
N PRO A 163 1.32 -0.47 -12.11
CA PRO A 163 1.92 -1.14 -10.95
C PRO A 163 3.30 -0.57 -10.63
N ILE A 164 3.60 -0.46 -9.34
CA ILE A 164 4.91 -0.07 -8.82
C ILE A 164 5.42 -1.16 -7.87
N PHE A 165 6.45 -1.87 -8.29
CA PHE A 165 7.05 -2.94 -7.50
C PHE A 165 8.17 -2.40 -6.61
N THR A 166 8.05 -2.61 -5.29
CA THR A 166 9.08 -2.16 -4.33
C THR A 166 10.40 -2.89 -4.50
N ALA A 167 11.48 -2.37 -3.92
CA ALA A 167 12.73 -3.13 -3.86
C ALA A 167 12.55 -4.40 -2.99
N PRO A 168 13.11 -5.55 -3.41
CA PRO A 168 13.09 -6.76 -2.59
C PRO A 168 13.67 -6.50 -1.19
N ARG A 169 13.04 -7.10 -0.15
CA ARG A 169 13.53 -7.12 1.23
C ARG A 169 13.74 -5.74 1.89
N ARG A 170 13.10 -4.67 1.40
CA ARG A 170 13.19 -3.31 1.99
C ARG A 170 11.84 -2.83 2.54
N SER A 171 11.53 -3.24 3.76
CA SER A 171 10.29 -2.92 4.50
C SER A 171 9.97 -1.42 4.56
N TRP A 172 10.97 -0.57 4.88
CA TRP A 172 10.78 0.87 5.08
C TRP A 172 10.20 1.66 3.89
N MET A 173 10.19 1.12 2.66
CA MET A 173 9.55 1.78 1.51
C MET A 173 8.02 1.80 1.62
N LYS A 174 7.47 0.93 2.48
CA LYS A 174 6.03 0.74 2.75
C LYS A 174 5.53 1.52 3.98
N GLY A 175 6.33 2.40 4.60
CA GLY A 175 6.08 2.91 5.96
C GLY A 175 4.69 3.49 6.28
N GLY A 176 3.88 3.90 5.28
CA GLY A 176 2.50 4.33 5.52
C GLY A 176 1.52 3.17 5.76
N ILE A 177 1.67 2.04 5.06
CA ILE A 177 0.84 0.85 5.27
C ILE A 177 1.34 0.03 6.45
N GLU A 178 2.65 0.03 6.72
CA GLU A 178 3.24 -0.65 7.89
C GLU A 178 2.69 -0.12 9.22
N GLU A 179 2.49 1.20 9.32
CA GLU A 179 1.87 1.81 10.50
C GLU A 179 0.46 1.26 10.73
N PHE A 180 -0.34 1.12 9.67
CA PHE A 180 -1.68 0.55 9.76
C PHE A 180 -1.64 -0.95 10.07
N VAL A 181 -0.78 -1.72 9.42
CA VAL A 181 -0.63 -3.16 9.69
C VAL A 181 -0.18 -3.42 11.13
N LYS A 182 0.68 -2.55 11.67
CA LYS A 182 1.06 -2.57 13.09
C LYS A 182 -0.13 -2.24 13.98
N LEU A 183 -0.87 -1.17 13.67
CA LEU A 183 -2.09 -0.80 14.39
C LEU A 183 -3.11 -1.95 14.39
N PHE A 184 -3.32 -2.60 13.26
CA PHE A 184 -4.17 -3.78 13.13
C PHE A 184 -3.69 -4.91 14.04
N SER A 185 -2.39 -5.21 14.03
CA SER A 185 -1.84 -6.30 14.85
C SER A 185 -2.03 -6.02 16.35
N GLU A 186 -1.73 -4.79 16.80
CA GLU A 186 -1.75 -4.41 18.22
C GLU A 186 -3.14 -4.11 18.77
N ASN A 187 -4.02 -3.48 17.97
CA ASN A 187 -5.31 -2.99 18.44
C ASN A 187 -6.51 -3.82 17.99
N PHE A 188 -6.34 -4.66 16.98
CA PHE A 188 -7.39 -5.57 16.52
C PHE A 188 -7.05 -7.01 16.92
N TRP A 189 -5.96 -7.55 16.36
CA TRP A 189 -5.68 -8.98 16.49
C TRP A 189 -5.24 -9.39 17.90
N ALA A 190 -4.38 -8.61 18.55
CA ALA A 190 -3.88 -8.95 19.88
C ALA A 190 -4.92 -8.79 21.01
N ARG A 191 -5.99 -8.02 20.79
CA ARG A 191 -6.98 -7.69 21.83
C ARG A 191 -8.18 -8.63 21.89
N LYS A 192 -8.44 -9.39 20.83
CA LYS A 192 -9.60 -10.27 20.72
C LYS A 192 -9.16 -11.61 20.15
N GLN A 193 -9.68 -12.68 20.72
CA GLN A 193 -9.49 -14.02 20.18
C GLN A 193 -10.61 -14.34 19.21
N PHE A 194 -10.25 -14.75 18.00
CA PHE A 194 -11.20 -15.10 16.95
C PHE A 194 -11.28 -16.61 16.78
N LYS A 195 -12.51 -17.15 16.76
CA LYS A 195 -12.79 -18.59 16.60
C LYS A 195 -13.32 -18.94 15.20
N SER A 196 -13.84 -17.97 14.44
CA SER A 196 -14.37 -18.19 13.10
C SER A 196 -14.00 -17.04 12.17
N GLU A 197 -13.82 -17.34 10.88
CA GLU A 197 -13.51 -16.32 9.86
C GLU A 197 -14.60 -15.27 9.72
N GLU A 198 -15.86 -15.68 9.84
CA GLU A 198 -17.01 -14.77 9.76
C GLU A 198 -16.97 -13.70 10.86
N ASN A 199 -16.63 -14.10 12.09
CA ASN A 199 -16.43 -13.16 13.18
C ASN A 199 -15.28 -12.19 12.87
N VAL A 200 -14.16 -12.68 12.33
CA VAL A 200 -13.07 -11.79 11.92
C VAL A 200 -13.54 -10.80 10.85
N ARG A 201 -14.30 -11.25 9.83
CA ARG A 201 -14.80 -10.38 8.75
C ARG A 201 -15.67 -9.25 9.29
N GLN A 202 -16.61 -9.57 10.16
CA GLN A 202 -17.50 -8.58 10.78
C GLN A 202 -16.73 -7.55 11.60
N GLU A 203 -15.80 -8.01 12.45
CA GLU A 203 -15.04 -7.13 13.33
C GLU A 203 -14.01 -6.28 12.57
N VAL A 204 -13.38 -6.84 11.52
CA VAL A 204 -12.47 -6.08 10.65
C VAL A 204 -13.19 -4.92 9.98
N LYS A 205 -14.46 -5.10 9.58
CA LYS A 205 -15.25 -3.99 9.02
C LYS A 205 -15.54 -2.89 10.03
N LYS A 206 -15.79 -3.21 11.30
CA LYS A 206 -15.90 -2.18 12.35
C LYS A 206 -14.58 -1.43 12.54
N PHE A 207 -13.46 -2.15 12.58
CA PHE A 207 -12.13 -1.56 12.72
C PHE A 207 -11.77 -0.65 11.53
N GLU A 208 -12.01 -1.11 10.30
CA GLU A 208 -11.83 -0.34 9.06
C GLU A 208 -12.66 0.95 9.09
N ASN A 209 -13.95 0.85 9.43
CA ASN A 209 -14.85 2.01 9.49
C ASN A 209 -14.39 3.04 10.52
N ASN A 210 -13.98 2.61 11.72
CA ASN A 210 -13.49 3.51 12.76
C ASN A 210 -12.19 4.21 12.35
N HIS A 211 -11.26 3.48 11.72
CA HIS A 211 -10.03 4.07 11.19
C HIS A 211 -10.33 5.10 10.09
N ASN A 212 -11.19 4.77 9.14
CA ASN A 212 -11.53 5.64 8.02
C ASN A 212 -12.25 6.93 8.46
N LYS A 213 -13.20 6.84 9.40
CA LYS A 213 -13.84 8.03 10.00
C LYS A 213 -12.82 8.99 10.61
N LEU A 214 -11.85 8.45 11.36
CA LEU A 214 -10.77 9.26 11.91
C LEU A 214 -9.93 9.93 10.81
N GLN A 215 -9.60 9.22 9.72
CA GLN A 215 -8.84 9.82 8.62
C GLN A 215 -9.62 10.94 7.92
N GLN A 216 -10.92 10.72 7.67
CA GLN A 216 -11.80 11.75 7.11
C GLN A 216 -11.85 12.99 7.99
N TRP A 217 -12.04 12.82 9.31
CA TRP A 217 -12.01 13.94 10.25
C TRP A 217 -10.67 14.68 10.26
N LYS A 218 -9.54 13.98 10.15
CA LYS A 218 -8.20 14.62 10.05
C LYS A 218 -8.03 15.46 8.79
N LEU A 219 -8.81 15.18 7.75
CA LEU A 219 -8.70 15.82 6.45
C LEU A 219 -9.82 16.82 6.17
N LYS A 220 -10.80 16.97 7.08
CA LYS A 220 -12.00 17.81 6.88
C LYS A 220 -11.73 19.23 6.37
N ASN A 221 -10.57 19.81 6.75
CA ASN A 221 -10.20 21.18 6.40
C ASN A 221 -9.04 21.28 5.38
N LYS A 222 -8.64 20.18 4.73
CA LYS A 222 -7.47 20.17 3.83
C LYS A 222 -7.77 20.44 2.36
N ASN A 223 -9.04 20.62 1.97
CA ASN A 223 -9.49 20.90 0.60
C ASN A 223 -8.78 20.05 -0.47
N LEU A 224 -8.64 18.74 -0.20
CA LEU A 224 -7.96 17.81 -1.09
C LEU A 224 -8.87 17.45 -2.26
N LYS A 225 -8.32 17.43 -3.47
CA LYS A 225 -9.04 17.03 -4.69
C LYS A 225 -8.99 15.51 -4.83
N ASN A 226 -10.08 14.93 -5.33
CA ASN A 226 -10.11 13.55 -5.82
C ASN A 226 -9.59 13.49 -7.26
N ILE A 227 -9.15 12.30 -7.69
CA ILE A 227 -9.03 12.01 -9.13
C ILE A 227 -10.42 12.01 -9.80
N LEU A 228 -10.44 11.94 -11.13
CA LEU A 228 -11.67 11.65 -11.85
C LEU A 228 -12.16 10.26 -11.43
N SER A 229 -13.41 10.17 -10.98
CA SER A 229 -14.01 8.91 -10.53
C SER A 229 -14.09 7.94 -11.70
N ARG A 230 -13.62 6.72 -11.46
CA ARG A 230 -13.68 5.61 -12.41
C ARG A 230 -13.82 4.33 -11.62
N LYS A 231 -14.85 3.56 -11.89
CA LYS A 231 -15.16 2.30 -11.20
C LYS A 231 -15.42 1.21 -12.22
N LEU A 232 -15.30 -0.04 -11.80
CA LEU A 232 -15.71 -1.18 -12.62
C LEU A 232 -17.21 -1.37 -12.55
N ASP A 233 -17.79 -1.85 -13.64
CA ASP A 233 -19.17 -2.28 -13.68
C ASP A 233 -19.43 -3.44 -12.72
N LYS A 234 -20.66 -3.52 -12.20
CA LYS A 234 -21.06 -4.57 -11.25
C LYS A 234 -20.84 -5.99 -11.80
N ASN A 235 -21.02 -6.15 -13.11
CA ASN A 235 -20.91 -7.44 -13.82
C ASN A 235 -19.54 -7.64 -14.47
N PHE A 236 -18.56 -6.77 -14.20
CA PHE A 236 -17.23 -6.88 -14.79
C PHE A 236 -16.56 -8.23 -14.49
N GLN A 237 -16.00 -8.85 -15.53
CA GLN A 237 -15.20 -10.06 -15.45
C GLN A 237 -13.90 -9.87 -16.23
N PHE A 238 -12.78 -10.34 -15.67
CA PHE A 238 -11.47 -10.22 -16.30
C PHE A 238 -11.07 -11.51 -17.02
N ASN A 239 -10.79 -11.41 -18.32
CA ASN A 239 -10.23 -12.51 -19.11
C ASN A 239 -8.75 -12.24 -19.45
N PRO A 240 -7.78 -12.96 -18.85
CA PRO A 240 -6.35 -12.73 -19.10
C PRO A 240 -5.88 -13.11 -20.51
N LYS A 241 -6.71 -13.80 -21.30
CA LYS A 241 -6.43 -14.16 -22.71
C LYS A 241 -6.95 -13.10 -23.70
N ARG A 242 -7.94 -12.30 -23.30
CA ARG A 242 -8.56 -11.26 -24.14
C ARG A 242 -8.78 -10.01 -23.30
N PHE A 243 -7.82 -9.10 -23.37
CA PHE A 243 -7.82 -7.84 -22.64
C PHE A 243 -7.15 -6.75 -23.47
N GLU A 244 -7.50 -5.50 -23.19
CA GLU A 244 -6.89 -4.31 -23.80
C GLU A 244 -5.93 -3.65 -22.80
N ILE A 245 -4.88 -2.99 -23.30
CA ILE A 245 -3.95 -2.23 -22.47
C ILE A 245 -4.42 -0.78 -22.39
N ASN A 246 -4.89 -0.37 -21.20
CA ASN A 246 -5.43 0.97 -20.97
C ASN A 246 -4.46 1.92 -20.23
N THR A 247 -3.22 1.48 -20.01
CA THR A 247 -2.11 2.32 -19.52
C THR A 247 -0.76 1.72 -19.92
N CYS A 248 0.29 2.54 -20.00
CA CYS A 248 1.57 2.13 -20.59
C CYS A 248 2.64 1.73 -19.57
N GLY A 249 2.59 2.20 -18.33
CA GLY A 249 3.69 2.07 -17.37
C GLY A 249 3.65 0.83 -16.48
N ILE A 250 4.77 0.10 -16.41
CA ILE A 250 5.11 -0.80 -15.29
C ILE A 250 6.36 -0.26 -14.62
N HIS A 251 6.32 -0.04 -13.30
CA HIS A 251 7.44 0.55 -12.58
C HIS A 251 8.09 -0.39 -11.57
N PHE A 252 9.41 -0.29 -11.45
CA PHE A 252 10.19 -1.05 -10.48
C PHE A 252 11.15 -0.15 -9.72
N ILE A 253 11.23 -0.32 -8.41
CA ILE A 253 12.33 0.20 -7.62
C ILE A 253 13.33 -0.94 -7.45
N ARG A 254 14.56 -0.74 -7.91
CA ARG A 254 15.62 -1.77 -7.86
C ARG A 254 16.88 -1.22 -7.23
N GLU A 255 17.57 -2.08 -6.49
CA GLU A 255 18.91 -1.83 -5.97
C GLU A 255 19.88 -2.49 -6.96
N ILE A 256 20.94 -1.78 -7.32
CA ILE A 256 21.94 -2.28 -8.26
C ILE A 256 22.88 -3.21 -7.49
N LYS A 257 22.98 -4.45 -7.95
CA LYS A 257 23.84 -5.50 -7.37
C LYS A 257 25.32 -5.19 -7.63
N ASN A 258 26.24 -5.88 -6.95
CA ASN A 258 27.69 -5.68 -7.07
C ASN A 258 28.24 -5.84 -8.50
N ASN A 259 27.56 -6.62 -9.35
CA ASN A 259 27.90 -6.75 -10.77
C ASN A 259 27.39 -5.58 -11.63
N GLY A 260 26.84 -4.53 -11.02
CA GLY A 260 26.24 -3.36 -11.67
C GLY A 260 24.86 -3.61 -12.30
N LYS A 261 24.27 -4.79 -12.11
CA LYS A 261 22.99 -5.17 -12.73
C LYS A 261 21.80 -5.00 -11.78
N ILE A 262 20.62 -4.90 -12.38
CA ILE A 262 19.33 -5.04 -11.68
C ILE A 262 18.62 -6.31 -12.14
N GLU A 263 17.70 -6.80 -11.32
CA GLU A 263 16.85 -7.95 -11.66
C GLU A 263 15.38 -7.55 -11.69
N MET A 264 14.68 -7.82 -12.79
CA MET A 264 13.24 -7.62 -12.91
C MET A 264 12.66 -8.54 -13.99
N LEU A 265 11.41 -8.99 -13.80
CA LEU A 265 10.74 -9.92 -14.71
C LEU A 265 11.62 -11.13 -15.10
N ASN A 266 12.33 -11.69 -14.11
CA ASN A 266 13.24 -12.84 -14.23
C ASN A 266 14.45 -12.61 -15.18
N GLU A 267 14.83 -11.36 -15.42
CA GLU A 267 15.98 -10.99 -16.23
C GLU A 267 16.94 -10.08 -15.48
N GLU A 268 18.24 -10.32 -15.67
CA GLU A 268 19.29 -9.41 -15.24
C GLU A 268 19.61 -8.39 -16.33
N ILE A 269 19.58 -7.11 -15.98
CA ILE A 269 19.89 -6.01 -16.91
C ILE A 269 21.06 -5.21 -16.38
N MET A 270 22.09 -5.11 -17.20
CA MET A 270 23.27 -4.31 -16.93
C MET A 270 22.90 -2.82 -16.86
N ILE A 271 23.13 -2.16 -15.73
CA ILE A 271 22.99 -0.70 -15.62
C ILE A 271 24.37 -0.08 -15.79
N ASP A 272 25.15 -0.05 -14.72
CA ASP A 272 26.51 0.45 -14.65
C ASP A 272 27.07 0.14 -13.24
N LYS A 273 28.35 -0.26 -13.16
CA LYS A 273 29.04 -0.56 -11.89
C LYS A 273 29.24 0.70 -11.03
N GLY A 274 29.26 1.89 -11.63
CA GLY A 274 29.36 3.16 -10.89
C GLY A 274 28.20 3.45 -9.94
N TYR A 275 27.07 2.73 -10.09
CA TYR A 275 25.89 2.87 -9.25
C TYR A 275 25.66 1.65 -8.34
N VAL A 276 26.67 0.81 -8.08
CA VAL A 276 26.55 -0.34 -7.17
C VAL A 276 26.03 0.09 -5.80
N GLY A 277 25.04 -0.62 -5.26
CA GLY A 277 24.41 -0.31 -3.97
C GLY A 277 23.39 0.84 -4.01
N GLU A 278 23.37 1.60 -5.11
CA GLU A 278 22.39 2.65 -5.32
C GLU A 278 21.03 2.09 -5.75
N ARG A 279 20.00 2.94 -5.60
CA ARG A 279 18.63 2.62 -6.05
C ARG A 279 18.32 3.33 -7.34
N VAL A 280 17.56 2.66 -8.18
CA VAL A 280 17.02 3.19 -9.43
C VAL A 280 15.52 2.97 -9.52
N TRP A 281 14.88 3.87 -10.25
CA TRP A 281 13.50 3.77 -10.66
C TRP A 281 13.48 3.34 -12.11
N VAL A 282 12.88 2.20 -12.39
CA VAL A 282 12.75 1.67 -13.74
C VAL A 282 11.31 1.83 -14.18
N THR A 283 11.11 2.25 -15.43
CA THR A 283 9.79 2.29 -16.08
C THR A 283 9.88 1.54 -17.40
N ILE A 284 9.00 0.55 -17.55
CA ILE A 284 8.75 -0.14 -18.81
C ILE A 284 7.53 0.54 -19.40
N ASP A 285 7.67 1.03 -20.63
CA ASP A 285 6.55 1.47 -21.45
C ASP A 285 6.17 0.30 -22.36
N VAL A 286 5.05 -0.35 -22.04
CA VAL A 286 4.62 -1.58 -22.72
C VAL A 286 4.08 -1.32 -24.13
N VAL A 287 3.65 -0.08 -24.43
CA VAL A 287 3.12 0.30 -25.75
C VAL A 287 4.26 0.70 -26.68
N LYS A 288 5.26 1.41 -26.16
CA LYS A 288 6.43 1.86 -26.95
C LYS A 288 7.60 0.88 -26.90
N HIS A 289 7.47 -0.24 -26.19
CA HIS A 289 8.46 -1.30 -26.04
C HIS A 289 9.86 -0.78 -25.67
N PHE A 290 9.93 0.09 -24.67
CA PHE A 290 11.20 0.52 -24.10
C PHE A 290 11.22 0.45 -22.59
N LEU A 291 12.43 0.47 -22.06
CA LEU A 291 12.71 0.58 -20.65
C LEU A 291 13.59 1.78 -20.39
N ILE A 292 13.22 2.59 -19.39
CA ILE A 292 13.99 3.74 -18.93
C ILE A 292 14.37 3.55 -17.47
N VAL A 293 15.65 3.76 -17.16
CA VAL A 293 16.20 3.71 -15.81
C VAL A 293 16.53 5.13 -15.38
N PHE A 294 16.00 5.49 -14.22
CA PHE A 294 16.24 6.77 -13.58
C PHE A 294 16.99 6.58 -12.28
N TYR A 295 17.98 7.45 -12.06
CA TYR A 295 18.72 7.55 -10.82
C TYR A 295 18.45 8.90 -10.15
N LYS A 296 18.36 8.92 -8.81
CA LYS A 296 18.31 10.13 -8.00
C LYS A 296 19.43 10.03 -6.97
N ALA A 297 20.42 10.91 -7.08
CA ALA A 297 21.47 11.04 -6.10
C ALA A 297 20.91 11.38 -4.72
N LYS A 298 21.61 10.97 -3.66
CA LYS A 298 21.20 11.18 -2.27
C LYS A 298 20.91 12.65 -1.94
N ASP A 299 21.72 13.56 -2.48
CA ASP A 299 21.57 15.01 -2.34
C ASP A 299 20.90 15.66 -3.57
N GLY A 300 20.56 14.86 -4.56
CA GLY A 300 19.89 15.30 -5.78
C GLY A 300 18.42 15.59 -5.54
N LYS A 301 17.92 16.72 -6.04
CA LYS A 301 16.48 17.05 -5.97
C LYS A 301 15.65 16.30 -7.02
N LYS A 302 16.24 15.93 -8.16
CA LYS A 302 15.55 15.39 -9.34
C LYS A 302 16.11 14.03 -9.77
N PHE A 303 15.24 13.23 -10.38
CA PHE A 303 15.63 11.99 -11.07
C PHE A 303 16.26 12.32 -12.43
N LYS A 304 17.41 11.72 -12.73
CA LYS A 304 18.08 11.77 -14.03
C LYS A 304 17.94 10.44 -14.75
N GLN A 305 17.72 10.47 -16.06
CA GLN A 305 17.78 9.25 -16.87
C GLN A 305 19.23 8.80 -16.97
N VAL A 306 19.50 7.52 -16.67
CA VAL A 306 20.84 6.92 -16.78
C VAL A 306 20.90 5.83 -17.84
N LYS A 307 19.76 5.28 -18.24
CA LYS A 307 19.68 4.31 -19.34
C LYS A 307 18.32 4.35 -20.01
N LYS A 308 18.30 4.16 -21.33
CA LYS A 308 17.11 3.86 -22.12
C LYS A 308 17.45 2.76 -23.11
N MET A 309 16.60 1.75 -23.26
CA MET A 309 16.82 0.65 -24.19
C MET A 309 15.50 0.07 -24.70
N LYS A 310 15.53 -0.58 -25.87
CA LYS A 310 14.41 -1.39 -26.35
C LYS A 310 14.17 -2.53 -25.34
N TYR A 311 12.91 -2.71 -24.96
CA TYR A 311 12.52 -3.73 -24.00
C TYR A 311 11.05 -4.09 -24.20
N GLU A 312 10.79 -5.37 -24.45
CA GLU A 312 9.47 -5.87 -24.76
C GLU A 312 9.06 -6.93 -23.72
N VAL A 313 7.82 -6.82 -23.26
CA VAL A 313 7.19 -7.82 -22.38
C VAL A 313 6.48 -8.81 -23.28
N LYS A 314 6.98 -10.05 -23.33
CA LYS A 314 6.71 -11.02 -24.41
C LYS A 314 5.25 -11.47 -24.56
N ASN A 315 4.41 -11.23 -23.56
CA ASN A 315 3.05 -11.76 -23.48
C ASN A 315 2.00 -10.67 -23.21
N LEU A 316 2.33 -9.42 -23.53
CA LEU A 316 1.45 -8.25 -23.45
C LEU A 316 1.06 -7.76 -24.84
#